data_AF-A0A9D5G988-F1
#
_entry.id   AF-A0A9D5G988-F1
#
_cell.length_a   1.000
_cell.length_b   1.000
_cell.length_c   1.000
_cell.angle_alpha   90.00
_cell.angle_beta   90.00
_cell.angle_gamma   90.00
#
_symmetry.space_group_name_H-M   'P 1'
#
loop_
_entity.id
_entity.type
_entity.pdbx_description
1 polymer ?
#
loop_
_entity_poly.entity_id
_entity_poly.type
_entity_poly.pdbx_seq_one_letter_code
_entity_poly.pdbx_strand_id
1 'polypeptide(L)'
;MAPVLALMAVLLLGARGAPAHPAPSPTPREPLRIIGRVHAVTAFCKAFQTHFNGAAVPLLAADDQLSYMHYTMGLIEPDNRDRVPEQRLYDDRVKLMAYLKQLFAQIAPAQSEINALRDTAKTASDPQIAKATVELASQLQRALDRQHQLAIDSLGVVHAMMDVATGTNLTWIPHPFDPQGPPSPPPLPGGYDLETQR
;
A
#
# COMPACT_ATOMS: atom_id res chain seq x y z
N MET A 1 3.40 -76.04 -26.47
CA MET A 1 4.08 -75.29 -25.38
C MET A 1 3.06 -74.38 -24.72
N ALA A 2 3.16 -74.27 -23.40
CA ALA A 2 2.13 -73.92 -22.43
C ALA A 2 1.61 -72.44 -22.50
N PRO A 3 0.50 -72.12 -21.80
CA PRO A 3 -0.39 -70.98 -22.03
C PRO A 3 -0.20 -69.84 -21.01
N VAL A 4 -0.76 -68.65 -21.27
CA VAL A 4 -1.02 -67.60 -20.26
C VAL A 4 -2.36 -66.92 -20.62
N LEU A 5 -3.50 -67.35 -20.07
CA LEU A 5 -4.14 -66.94 -18.81
C LEU A 5 -4.42 -65.41 -18.69
N ALA A 6 -5.68 -65.10 -19.00
CA ALA A 6 -6.61 -64.10 -18.45
C ALA A 6 -6.09 -62.95 -17.57
N LEU A 7 -6.59 -61.73 -17.82
CA LEU A 7 -7.26 -60.96 -16.78
C LEU A 7 -8.21 -59.90 -17.36
N MET A 8 -9.49 -60.05 -17.03
CA MET A 8 -10.52 -59.02 -17.10
C MET A 8 -10.20 -57.91 -16.08
N ALA A 9 -10.18 -56.66 -16.51
CA ALA A 9 -10.18 -55.51 -15.60
C ALA A 9 -11.32 -54.56 -15.97
N VAL A 10 -12.36 -54.64 -15.16
CA VAL A 10 -13.51 -53.75 -15.06
C VAL A 10 -13.01 -52.34 -14.71
N LEU A 11 -13.22 -51.36 -15.60
CA LEU A 11 -12.99 -49.95 -15.29
C LEU A 11 -14.19 -49.41 -14.49
N LEU A 12 -14.04 -49.44 -13.17
CA LEU A 12 -14.90 -48.74 -12.22
C LEU A 12 -14.64 -47.23 -12.30
N LEU A 13 -15.71 -46.51 -12.66
CA LEU A 13 -15.83 -45.06 -12.61
C LEU A 13 -15.91 -44.62 -11.14
N GLY A 14 -14.79 -44.17 -10.58
CA GLY A 14 -14.70 -43.61 -9.22
C GLY A 14 -14.43 -42.12 -9.26
N ALA A 15 -15.39 -41.33 -8.76
CA ALA A 15 -15.31 -39.88 -8.63
C ALA A 15 -14.04 -39.44 -7.88
N ARG A 16 -13.18 -38.70 -8.58
CA ARG A 16 -11.95 -38.12 -8.02
C ARG A 16 -12.34 -36.87 -7.23
N GLY A 17 -12.57 -37.04 -5.92
CA GLY A 17 -12.63 -35.93 -4.99
C GLY A 17 -11.36 -35.09 -5.11
N ALA A 18 -11.52 -33.79 -5.35
CA ALA A 18 -10.40 -32.86 -5.31
C ALA A 18 -9.72 -32.97 -3.93
N PRO A 19 -8.38 -33.11 -3.86
CA PRO A 19 -7.70 -33.05 -2.58
C PRO A 19 -7.98 -31.67 -2.00
N ALA A 20 -8.61 -31.64 -0.82
CA ALA A 20 -8.71 -30.44 -0.02
C ALA A 20 -7.30 -29.88 0.13
N HIS A 21 -7.04 -28.70 -0.45
CA HIS A 21 -5.79 -28.01 -0.23
C HIS A 21 -5.62 -27.85 1.28
N PRO A 22 -4.49 -28.30 1.88
CA PRO A 22 -4.25 -28.08 3.29
C PRO A 22 -4.28 -26.57 3.52
N ALA A 23 -5.15 -26.13 4.43
CA ALA A 23 -5.16 -24.75 4.88
C ALA A 23 -3.73 -24.37 5.31
N PRO A 24 -3.23 -23.18 4.92
CA PRO A 24 -1.90 -22.75 5.31
C PRO A 24 -1.80 -22.80 6.83
N SER A 25 -0.93 -23.66 7.33
CA SER A 25 -0.63 -23.73 8.76
C SER A 25 -0.18 -22.34 9.19
N PRO A 26 -0.78 -21.72 10.22
CA PRO A 26 -0.30 -20.44 10.73
C PRO A 26 1.14 -20.64 11.18
N THR A 27 2.09 -20.13 10.41
CA THR A 27 3.50 -20.19 10.77
C THR A 27 3.63 -19.46 12.10
N PRO A 28 4.06 -20.13 13.19
CA PRO A 28 4.31 -19.44 14.45
C PRO A 28 5.31 -18.33 14.14
N ARG A 29 4.89 -17.07 14.30
CA ARG A 29 5.80 -15.93 14.25
C ARG A 29 6.68 -16.06 15.48
N GLU A 30 7.81 -16.75 15.35
CA GLU A 30 8.78 -16.82 16.44
C GLU A 30 9.09 -15.37 16.87
N PRO A 31 8.95 -15.05 18.17
CA PRO A 31 9.28 -13.72 18.64
C PRO A 31 10.74 -13.43 18.29
N LEU A 32 10.97 -12.25 17.68
CA LEU A 32 12.30 -11.80 17.26
C LEU A 32 13.33 -12.10 18.35
N ARG A 33 14.33 -12.91 18.01
CA ARG A 33 15.37 -13.34 18.95
C ARG A 33 16.08 -12.11 19.51
N ILE A 34 15.93 -11.87 20.81
CA ILE A 34 16.58 -10.74 21.48
C ILE A 34 18.08 -11.04 21.59
N ILE A 35 18.89 -10.36 20.78
CA ILE A 35 20.35 -10.58 20.69
C ILE A 35 21.09 -9.95 21.89
N GLY A 36 20.46 -9.03 22.63
CA GLY A 36 21.00 -8.47 23.87
C GLY A 36 20.15 -7.33 24.43
N ARG A 37 20.39 -6.97 25.70
CA ARG A 37 19.81 -5.77 26.34
C ARG A 37 20.94 -4.78 26.62
N VAL A 38 20.90 -3.62 25.99
CA VAL A 38 21.84 -2.52 26.26
C VAL A 38 21.16 -1.55 27.23
N HIS A 39 21.77 -1.32 28.39
CA HIS A 39 21.30 -0.32 29.33
C HIS A 39 21.82 1.06 28.93
N ALA A 40 20.92 1.99 28.65
CA ALA A 40 21.27 3.40 28.49
C ALA A 40 21.72 3.97 29.84
N VAL A 41 23.04 4.21 29.97
CA VAL A 41 23.64 4.64 31.25
C VAL A 41 23.49 6.15 31.47
N THR A 42 23.28 6.94 30.42
CA THR A 42 23.19 8.41 30.48
C THR A 42 21.79 8.91 30.14
N ALA A 43 21.45 10.13 30.61
CA ALA A 43 20.20 10.81 30.27
C ALA A 43 20.05 11.00 28.75
N PHE A 44 21.16 11.34 28.07
CA PHE A 44 21.22 11.42 26.62
C PHE A 44 20.84 10.09 25.96
N CYS A 45 21.47 8.97 26.35
CA CYS A 45 21.19 7.67 25.75
C CYS A 45 19.73 7.24 25.96
N LYS A 46 19.14 7.56 27.12
CA LYS A 46 17.74 7.27 27.42
C LYS A 46 16.79 8.10 26.56
N ALA A 47 17.05 9.41 26.43
CA ALA A 47 16.27 10.30 25.56
C ALA A 47 16.39 9.88 24.09
N PHE A 48 17.61 9.62 23.62
CA PHE A 48 17.88 9.12 22.27
C PHE A 48 17.09 7.85 21.99
N GLN A 49 17.19 6.83 22.85
CA GLN A 49 16.49 5.55 22.64
C GLN A 49 14.97 5.74 22.62
N THR A 50 14.45 6.59 23.50
CA THR A 50 13.00 6.87 23.59
C THR A 50 12.50 7.51 22.31
N HIS A 51 13.12 8.61 21.88
CA HIS A 51 12.68 9.38 20.71
C HIS A 51 12.98 8.66 19.39
N PHE A 52 14.12 7.95 19.31
CA PHE A 52 14.42 7.11 18.16
C PHE A 52 13.39 6.00 18.00
N ASN A 53 13.07 5.24 19.05
CA ASN A 53 12.07 4.18 18.95
C ASN A 53 10.67 4.73 18.74
N GLY A 54 10.34 5.87 19.37
CA GLY A 54 9.08 6.57 19.18
C GLY A 54 8.83 6.99 17.73
N ALA A 55 9.89 7.38 16.99
CA ALA A 55 9.81 7.67 15.57
C ALA A 55 9.91 6.41 14.69
N ALA A 56 10.86 5.52 14.97
CA ALA A 56 11.20 4.40 14.10
C ALA A 56 10.14 3.30 14.09
N VAL A 57 9.52 2.98 15.24
CA VAL A 57 8.52 1.91 15.32
C VAL A 57 7.28 2.22 14.47
N PRO A 58 6.67 3.42 14.54
CA PRO A 58 5.59 3.79 13.62
C PRO A 58 6.01 3.77 12.15
N LEU A 59 7.20 4.30 11.82
CA LEU A 59 7.69 4.30 10.44
C LEU A 59 7.85 2.87 9.88
N LEU A 60 8.35 1.94 10.69
CA LEU A 60 8.48 0.52 10.30
C LEU A 60 7.12 -0.19 10.25
N ALA A 61 6.20 0.11 11.16
CA ALA A 61 4.84 -0.42 11.13
C ALA A 61 4.08 0.04 9.88
N ALA A 62 4.29 1.29 9.47
CA ALA A 62 3.73 1.84 8.24
C ALA A 62 4.28 1.16 6.98
N ASP A 63 5.54 0.71 6.97
CA ASP A 63 6.15 0.01 5.82
C ASP A 63 5.43 -1.30 5.46
N ASP A 64 4.99 -2.06 6.48
CA ASP A 64 4.15 -3.25 6.30
C ASP A 64 2.78 -2.88 5.68
N GLN A 65 2.20 -1.75 6.11
CA GLN A 65 0.95 -1.23 5.55
C GLN A 65 1.12 -0.76 4.10
N LEU A 66 2.26 -0.16 3.77
CA LEU A 66 2.57 0.27 2.40
C LEU A 66 2.67 -0.92 1.44
N SER A 67 3.22 -2.05 1.90
CA SER A 67 3.26 -3.29 1.11
C SER A 67 1.85 -3.80 0.80
N TYR A 68 0.95 -3.78 1.77
CA TYR A 68 -0.46 -4.16 1.56
C TYR A 68 -1.21 -3.18 0.66
N MET A 69 -0.95 -1.89 0.81
CA MET A 69 -1.54 -0.85 -0.03
C MET A 69 -1.08 -0.99 -1.48
N HIS A 70 0.21 -1.24 -1.72
CA HIS A 70 0.73 -1.50 -3.05
C HIS A 70 0.08 -2.73 -3.70
N TYR A 71 -0.09 -3.81 -2.94
CA TYR A 71 -0.85 -4.97 -3.39
C TYR A 71 -2.29 -4.61 -3.77
N THR A 72 -3.00 -3.88 -2.92
CA THR A 72 -4.38 -3.46 -3.17
C THR A 72 -4.47 -2.58 -4.41
N MET A 73 -3.56 -1.61 -4.58
CA MET A 73 -3.50 -0.76 -5.77
C MET A 73 -3.24 -1.55 -7.06
N GLY A 74 -2.41 -2.60 -6.99
CA GLY A 74 -2.17 -3.50 -8.12
C GLY A 74 -3.40 -4.31 -8.55
N LEU A 75 -4.42 -4.44 -7.69
CA LEU A 75 -5.69 -5.10 -8.02
C LEU A 75 -6.71 -4.15 -8.65
N ILE A 76 -6.60 -2.84 -8.41
CA ILE A 76 -7.58 -1.85 -8.87
C ILE A 76 -7.60 -1.77 -10.40
N GLU A 77 -6.44 -1.73 -11.06
CA GLU A 77 -6.36 -1.64 -12.52
C GLU A 77 -7.03 -2.83 -13.24
N PRO A 78 -6.70 -4.10 -12.94
CA PRO A 78 -7.38 -5.23 -13.55
C PRO A 78 -8.86 -5.31 -13.15
N ASP A 79 -9.22 -5.02 -11.90
CA ASP A 79 -10.62 -5.06 -11.47
C ASP A 79 -11.48 -3.98 -12.20
N ASN A 80 -10.89 -2.81 -12.48
CA ASN A 80 -11.55 -1.78 -13.27
C ASN A 80 -11.67 -2.18 -14.75
N ARG A 81 -10.62 -2.80 -15.33
CA ARG A 81 -10.63 -3.28 -16.72
C ARG A 81 -11.65 -4.40 -16.94
N ASP A 82 -11.72 -5.34 -16.00
CA ASP A 82 -12.55 -6.54 -16.11
C ASP A 82 -14.01 -6.28 -15.69
N ARG A 83 -14.38 -5.01 -15.41
CA ARG A 83 -15.72 -4.57 -14.98
C ARG A 83 -16.24 -5.37 -13.80
N VAL A 84 -15.36 -5.59 -12.83
CA VAL A 84 -15.68 -6.37 -11.64
C VAL A 84 -16.81 -5.68 -10.86
N PRO A 85 -17.69 -6.42 -10.15
CA PRO A 85 -18.85 -5.81 -9.51
C PRO A 85 -18.46 -4.66 -8.58
N GLU A 86 -19.23 -3.57 -8.64
CA GLU A 86 -19.01 -2.33 -7.86
C GLU A 86 -18.81 -2.58 -6.36
N GLN A 87 -19.41 -3.65 -5.83
CA GLN A 87 -19.24 -4.05 -4.44
C GLN A 87 -17.77 -4.35 -4.08
N ARG A 88 -16.99 -4.95 -4.97
CA ARG A 88 -15.57 -5.23 -4.72
C ARG A 88 -14.74 -3.95 -4.74
N LEU A 89 -15.00 -3.04 -5.69
CA LEU A 89 -14.35 -1.73 -5.74
C LEU A 89 -14.69 -0.90 -4.49
N TYR A 90 -15.92 -0.98 -4.01
CA TYR A 90 -16.34 -0.36 -2.74
C TYR A 90 -15.54 -0.90 -1.56
N ASP A 91 -15.42 -2.23 -1.42
CA ASP A 91 -14.65 -2.84 -0.33
C ASP A 91 -13.19 -2.40 -0.36
N ASP A 92 -12.59 -2.31 -1.55
CA ASP A 92 -11.20 -1.89 -1.70
C ASP A 92 -11.00 -0.40 -1.40
N ARG A 93 -11.96 0.48 -1.76
CA ARG A 93 -11.98 1.88 -1.31
C ARG A 93 -12.03 1.99 0.21
N VAL A 94 -12.93 1.25 0.87
CA VAL A 94 -13.09 1.29 2.32
C VAL A 94 -11.82 0.84 3.03
N LYS A 95 -11.20 -0.25 2.56
CA LYS A 95 -9.90 -0.71 3.07
C LYS A 95 -8.84 0.36 2.89
N LEU A 96 -8.68 0.91 1.68
CA LEU A 96 -7.68 1.93 1.39
C LEU A 96 -7.85 3.17 2.28
N MET A 97 -9.08 3.67 2.44
CA MET A 97 -9.38 4.78 3.36
C MET A 97 -9.02 4.46 4.82
N ALA A 98 -9.27 3.22 5.28
CA ALA A 98 -8.91 2.81 6.63
C ALA A 98 -7.38 2.83 6.83
N TYR A 99 -6.61 2.36 5.85
CA TYR A 99 -5.14 2.44 5.89
C TYR A 99 -4.64 3.88 5.88
N LEU A 100 -5.18 4.73 5.00
CA LEU A 100 -4.79 6.14 4.95
C LEU A 100 -5.06 6.86 6.26
N LYS A 101 -6.22 6.60 6.89
CA LYS A 101 -6.53 7.16 8.22
C LYS A 101 -5.49 6.76 9.26
N GLN A 102 -5.05 5.50 9.25
CA GLN A 102 -4.02 5.03 10.18
C GLN A 102 -2.67 5.70 9.91
N LEU A 103 -2.27 5.83 8.64
CA LEU A 103 -1.02 6.45 8.26
C LEU A 103 -0.99 7.94 8.66
N PHE A 104 -2.04 8.71 8.35
CA PHE A 104 -2.16 10.10 8.77
C PHE A 104 -2.13 10.27 10.29
N ALA A 105 -2.75 9.35 11.05
CA ALA A 105 -2.75 9.41 12.51
C ALA A 105 -1.35 9.23 13.12
N GLN A 106 -0.41 8.60 12.40
CA GLN A 106 0.96 8.37 12.87
C GLN A 106 1.92 9.50 12.54
N ILE A 107 1.59 10.38 11.58
CA ILE A 107 2.51 11.42 11.09
C ILE A 107 2.86 12.43 12.18
N ALA A 108 1.86 13.04 12.83
CA ALA A 108 2.12 14.07 13.83
C ALA A 108 2.90 13.55 15.06
N PRO A 109 2.57 12.38 15.64
CA PRO A 109 3.38 11.76 16.68
C PRO A 109 4.83 11.48 16.23
N ALA A 110 5.03 10.87 15.06
CA ALA A 110 6.38 10.56 14.56
C ALA A 110 7.20 11.85 14.32
N GLN A 111 6.58 12.90 13.79
CA GLN A 111 7.22 14.20 13.61
C GLN A 111 7.68 14.81 14.93
N SER A 112 6.86 14.71 15.98
CA SER A 112 7.20 15.17 17.32
C SER A 112 8.43 14.44 17.88
N GLU A 113 8.47 13.12 17.74
CA GLU A 113 9.62 12.30 18.18
C GLU A 113 10.90 12.62 17.40
N ILE A 114 10.80 12.85 16.09
CA ILE A 114 11.94 13.30 15.26
C ILE A 114 12.48 14.66 15.72
N ASN A 115 11.59 15.59 16.07
CA ASN A 115 11.99 16.90 16.59
C ASN A 115 12.67 16.76 17.96
N ALA A 116 12.12 15.94 18.85
CA ALA A 116 12.73 15.65 20.15
C ALA A 116 14.10 14.97 20.01
N LEU A 117 14.30 14.14 18.99
CA LEU A 117 15.60 13.55 18.68
C LEU A 117 16.63 14.61 18.25
N ARG A 118 16.22 15.61 17.45
CA ARG A 118 17.07 16.76 17.10
C ARG A 118 17.43 17.60 18.32
N ASP A 119 16.48 17.80 19.22
CA ASP A 119 16.73 18.54 20.47
C ASP A 119 17.67 17.77 21.40
N THR A 120 17.54 16.44 21.45
CA THR A 120 18.45 15.57 22.20
C THR A 120 19.89 15.72 21.70
N ALA A 121 20.11 15.89 20.39
CA ALA A 121 21.44 16.13 19.84
C ALA A 121 22.14 17.38 20.41
N LYS A 122 21.38 18.42 20.79
CA LYS A 122 21.91 19.65 21.41
C LYS A 122 22.47 19.41 22.82
N THR A 123 22.06 18.32 23.46
CA THR A 123 22.49 17.95 24.82
C THR A 123 23.72 17.04 24.82
N ALA A 124 24.16 16.57 23.64
CA ALA A 124 25.35 15.73 23.52
C ALA A 124 26.62 16.56 23.75
N SER A 125 27.50 16.09 24.65
CA SER A 125 28.80 16.72 24.90
C SER A 125 29.82 16.44 23.78
N ASP A 126 29.69 15.31 23.09
CA ASP A 126 30.55 14.96 21.96
C ASP A 126 29.94 15.51 20.65
N PRO A 127 30.65 16.40 19.93
CA PRO A 127 30.17 16.97 18.67
C PRO A 127 29.96 15.93 17.57
N GLN A 128 30.69 14.80 17.59
CA GLN A 128 30.49 13.73 16.62
C GLN A 128 29.16 13.00 16.87
N ILE A 129 28.82 12.74 18.13
CA ILE A 129 27.54 12.15 18.53
C ILE A 129 26.38 13.11 18.19
N ALA A 130 26.55 14.40 18.48
CA ALA A 130 25.56 15.41 18.12
C ALA A 130 25.29 15.40 16.60
N LYS A 131 26.34 15.46 15.78
CA LYS A 131 26.24 15.43 14.32
C LYS A 131 25.57 14.15 13.81
N ALA A 132 25.96 12.98 14.33
CA ALA A 132 25.37 11.71 13.95
C ALA A 132 23.87 11.64 14.31
N THR A 133 23.49 12.17 15.48
CA THR A 133 22.09 12.20 15.92
C THR A 133 21.23 13.12 15.03
N VAL A 134 21.77 14.28 14.64
CA VAL A 134 21.09 15.19 13.68
C VAL A 134 20.92 14.53 12.31
N GLU A 135 21.97 13.87 11.80
CA GLU A 135 21.88 13.16 10.52
C GLU A 135 20.83 12.03 10.57
N LEU A 136 20.80 11.26 11.66
CA LEU A 136 19.78 10.24 11.86
C LEU A 136 18.36 10.83 11.88
N ALA A 137 18.14 11.92 12.61
CA ALA A 137 16.85 12.60 12.62
C ALA A 137 16.46 13.14 11.22
N SER A 138 17.43 13.59 10.42
CA SER A 138 17.23 13.98 9.02
C SER A 138 16.82 12.80 8.13
N GLN A 139 17.39 11.61 8.35
CA GLN A 139 16.98 10.40 7.64
C GLN A 139 15.56 9.96 8.01
N LEU A 140 15.21 10.00 9.30
CA LEU A 140 13.86 9.71 9.77
C LEU A 140 12.84 10.70 9.20
N GLN A 141 13.19 11.99 9.12
CA GLN A 141 12.34 13.00 8.48
C GLN A 141 12.07 12.66 7.01
N ARG A 142 13.11 12.37 6.24
CA ARG A 142 12.96 11.98 4.82
C ARG A 142 12.11 10.72 4.64
N ALA A 143 12.17 9.78 5.59
CA ALA A 143 11.29 8.61 5.58
C ALA A 143 9.83 9.01 5.85
N LEU A 144 9.59 9.84 6.87
CA LEU A 144 8.27 10.34 7.20
C LEU A 144 7.64 11.16 6.06
N ASP A 145 8.40 12.05 5.44
CA ASP A 145 7.95 12.88 4.33
C ASP A 145 7.53 12.02 3.13
N ARG A 146 8.28 10.96 2.83
CA ARG A 146 7.91 10.00 1.78
C ARG A 146 6.63 9.25 2.10
N GLN A 147 6.45 8.81 3.34
CA GLN A 147 5.20 8.15 3.77
C GLN A 147 4.01 9.11 3.68
N HIS A 148 4.19 10.37 4.07
CA HIS A 148 3.17 11.39 3.97
C HIS A 148 2.77 11.67 2.51
N GLN A 149 3.74 11.85 1.62
CA GLN A 149 3.47 12.06 0.20
C GLN A 149 2.71 10.87 -0.40
N LEU A 150 3.13 9.65 -0.09
CA LEU A 150 2.47 8.44 -0.56
C LEU A 150 1.02 8.33 -0.04
N ALA A 151 0.75 8.78 1.19
CA ALA A 151 -0.62 8.88 1.72
C ALA A 151 -1.48 9.85 0.90
N ILE A 152 -0.94 11.02 0.57
CA ILE A 152 -1.62 12.04 -0.24
C ILE A 152 -1.91 11.48 -1.65
N ASP A 153 -0.92 10.86 -2.29
CA ASP A 153 -1.07 10.29 -3.63
C ASP A 153 -2.16 9.19 -3.64
N SER A 154 -2.15 8.34 -2.61
CA SER A 154 -3.15 7.28 -2.45
C SER A 154 -4.55 7.79 -2.15
N LEU A 155 -4.69 8.94 -1.48
CA LEU A 155 -5.97 9.62 -1.35
C LEU A 155 -6.50 10.09 -2.70
N GLY A 156 -5.62 10.53 -3.60
CA GLY A 156 -5.96 10.83 -4.99
C GLY A 156 -6.54 9.62 -5.73
N VAL A 157 -5.96 8.42 -5.51
CA VAL A 157 -6.49 7.16 -6.06
C VAL A 157 -7.89 6.88 -5.53
N VAL A 158 -8.13 7.03 -4.22
CA VAL A 158 -9.48 6.86 -3.63
C VAL A 158 -10.50 7.79 -4.28
N HIS A 159 -10.16 9.07 -4.45
CA HIS A 159 -11.05 10.03 -5.12
C HIS A 159 -11.34 9.61 -6.56
N ALA A 160 -10.33 9.20 -7.32
CA ALA A 160 -10.55 8.69 -8.68
C ALA A 160 -11.48 7.46 -8.71
N MET A 161 -11.35 6.53 -7.75
CA MET A 161 -12.26 5.40 -7.62
C MET A 161 -13.69 5.80 -7.24
N MET A 162 -13.87 6.92 -6.53
CA MET A 162 -15.20 7.46 -6.21
C MET A 162 -15.84 8.11 -7.45
N ASP A 163 -15.06 8.87 -8.22
CA ASP A 163 -15.54 9.54 -9.44
C ASP A 163 -16.03 8.54 -10.50
N VAL A 164 -15.32 7.41 -10.64
CA VAL A 164 -15.75 6.27 -11.47
C VAL A 164 -17.10 5.73 -11.00
N ALA A 165 -17.27 5.53 -9.70
CA ALA A 165 -18.45 4.91 -9.11
C ALA A 165 -19.70 5.78 -9.19
N THR A 166 -19.55 7.11 -9.07
CA THR A 166 -20.67 8.05 -9.16
C THR A 166 -21.12 8.33 -10.60
N GLY A 167 -20.46 7.73 -11.60
CA GLY A 167 -20.78 7.96 -13.01
C GLY A 167 -20.58 9.41 -13.45
N THR A 168 -19.90 10.23 -12.62
CA THR A 168 -19.47 11.59 -12.93
C THR A 168 -18.33 11.51 -13.94
N ASN A 169 -18.72 11.27 -15.19
CA ASN A 169 -18.03 11.71 -16.38
C ASN A 169 -16.55 11.29 -16.48
N LEU A 170 -16.29 9.98 -16.55
CA LEU A 170 -15.29 9.50 -17.50
C LEU A 170 -15.96 9.47 -18.88
N THR A 171 -16.16 10.64 -19.48
CA THR A 171 -15.83 10.76 -20.90
C THR A 171 -14.38 10.30 -20.98
N TRP A 172 -14.19 9.02 -21.32
CA TRP A 172 -12.99 8.43 -21.89
C TRP A 172 -11.82 9.42 -21.89
N ILE A 173 -10.95 9.40 -20.87
CA ILE A 173 -9.66 10.09 -21.00
C ILE A 173 -9.02 9.40 -22.20
N PRO A 174 -8.82 10.09 -23.34
CA PRO A 174 -8.25 9.45 -24.51
C PRO A 174 -6.87 8.96 -24.09
N HIS A 175 -6.64 7.65 -24.13
CA HIS A 175 -5.28 7.15 -24.10
C HIS A 175 -4.56 7.83 -25.30
N PRO A 176 -3.42 8.51 -25.11
CA PRO A 176 -2.72 9.20 -26.21
C PRO A 176 -2.18 8.26 -27.30
N PHE A 177 -2.48 6.95 -27.21
CA PHE A 177 -2.01 5.89 -28.09
C PHE A 177 -3.14 5.00 -28.65
N ASP A 178 -4.39 5.47 -28.64
CA ASP A 178 -5.47 4.76 -29.34
C ASP A 178 -5.68 5.36 -30.74
N PRO A 179 -5.12 4.77 -31.82
CA PRO A 179 -5.28 5.27 -33.18
C PRO A 179 -6.70 5.08 -33.74
N GLN A 180 -7.61 4.48 -32.98
CA GLN A 180 -9.01 4.27 -33.36
C GLN A 180 -9.97 4.83 -32.30
N GLY A 181 -9.75 6.09 -31.90
CA GLY A 181 -10.66 6.79 -30.99
C GLY A 181 -12.14 6.66 -31.40
N PRO A 182 -13.07 6.66 -30.43
CA PRO A 182 -14.49 6.44 -30.69
C PRO A 182 -15.06 7.48 -31.66
N PRO A 183 -16.11 7.13 -32.43
CA PRO A 183 -16.76 8.07 -33.34
C PRO A 183 -17.22 9.30 -32.56
N SER A 184 -16.92 10.48 -33.12
CA SER A 184 -17.31 11.78 -32.56
C SER A 184 -18.79 11.76 -32.15
N PRO A 185 -19.14 12.27 -30.95
CA PRO A 185 -20.54 12.37 -30.57
C PRO A 185 -21.29 13.22 -31.60
N PRO A 186 -22.56 12.89 -31.91
CA PRO A 186 -23.35 13.69 -32.83
C PRO A 186 -23.45 15.14 -32.32
N PRO A 187 -23.41 16.14 -33.22
CA PRO A 187 -23.52 17.53 -32.82
C PRO A 187 -24.83 17.74 -32.06
N LEU A 188 -24.75 18.43 -30.92
CA LEU A 188 -25.93 18.79 -30.15
C LEU A 188 -26.85 19.67 -31.02
N PRO A 189 -28.16 19.42 -31.04
CA PRO A 189 -29.10 20.29 -31.73
C PRO A 189 -29.13 21.64 -30.99
N GLY A 190 -28.52 22.66 -31.59
CA GLY A 190 -28.53 24.04 -31.07
C GLY A 190 -27.17 24.66 -30.73
N GLY A 191 -26.05 24.08 -31.18
CA GLY A 191 -24.73 24.74 -31.08
C GLY A 191 -24.65 25.94 -32.03
N TYR A 192 -24.44 27.14 -31.48
CA TYR A 192 -24.21 28.37 -32.25
C TYR A 192 -22.86 28.31 -32.98
N ASP A 193 -22.89 28.29 -34.32
CA ASP A 193 -21.69 28.48 -35.14
C ASP A 193 -21.23 29.94 -35.03
N LEU A 194 -20.10 30.16 -34.34
CA LEU A 194 -19.43 31.45 -34.26
C LEU A 194 -18.63 31.80 -35.54
N GLU A 195 -18.62 30.93 -36.56
CA GLU A 195 -17.88 31.16 -37.80
C GLU A 195 -18.64 31.99 -38.86
N THR A 196 -19.89 32.40 -38.61
CA THR A 196 -20.67 33.21 -39.57
C THR A 196 -20.60 34.72 -39.35
N GLN A 197 -19.72 35.23 -38.47
CA GLN A 197 -19.47 36.68 -38.32
C GLN A 197 -18.07 37.08 -38.82
N ARG A 198 -17.87 37.02 -40.13
CA ARG A 198 -16.87 37.84 -40.83
C ARG A 198 -17.52 38.63 -41.94
#